data_AF-A0A4Q3UY13-F1
#
_entry.id   AF-A0A4Q3UY13-F1
#
_cell.length_a   1.000
_cell.length_b   1.000
_cell.length_c   1.000
_cell.angle_alpha   90.00
_cell.angle_beta   90.00
_cell.angle_gamma   90.00
#
_symmetry.space_group_name_H-M   'P 1'
#
loop_
_entity.id
_entity.type
_entity.pdbx_description
1 polymer ?
#
loop_
_entity_poly.entity_id
_entity_poly.type
_entity_poly.pdbx_seq_one_letter_code
_entity_poly.pdbx_strand_id
1 'polypeptide(L)' 'GKVTITSQNHGYAVDIESLPAGIAEITQINLNDQTPEGIRILGADAESIQYHPEAAPGPWDSRPYFADFVARMRA' A
#
# COMPACT_ATOMS: atom_id res chain seq x y z
N GLY A 1 12.66 -0.31 -9.44
CA GLY A 1 11.22 -0.22 -9.11
C GLY A 1 10.50 -1.41 -9.71
N LYS A 2 9.36 -1.81 -9.13
CA LYS A 2 8.45 -2.84 -9.64
C LYS A 2 7.10 -2.17 -9.89
N VAL A 3 6.41 -2.55 -10.96
CA VAL A 3 5.03 -2.11 -11.23
C VAL A 3 4.10 -3.27 -10.95
N THR A 4 2.96 -2.98 -10.35
CA THR A 4 1.87 -3.92 -10.08
C THR A 4 0.60 -3.31 -10.67
N ILE A 5 -0.13 -4.04 -11.50
CA ILE A 5 -1.46 -3.61 -11.95
C ILE A 5 -2.46 -4.00 -10.85
N THR A 6 -3.31 -3.06 -10.42
CA THR A 6 -4.13 -3.23 -9.22
C THR A 6 -5.61 -2.94 -9.49
N SER A 7 -6.48 -3.47 -8.62
CA SER A 7 -7.89 -3.08 -8.56
C SER A 7 -8.07 -1.96 -7.54
N GLN A 8 -8.72 -0.86 -7.91
CA GLN A 8 -8.94 0.29 -7.05
C GLN A 8 -10.42 0.69 -7.04
N ASN A 9 -10.92 1.04 -5.86
CA ASN A 9 -12.28 1.56 -5.70
C ASN A 9 -12.37 2.45 -4.44
N HIS A 10 -11.75 3.62 -4.50
CA HIS A 10 -11.79 4.63 -3.44
C HIS A 10 -11.92 6.03 -4.03
N GLY A 11 -12.57 6.94 -3.28
CA GLY A 11 -12.74 8.36 -3.66
C GLY A 11 -11.98 9.34 -2.76
N TYR A 12 -11.26 8.82 -1.77
CA TYR A 12 -10.40 9.58 -0.87
C TYR A 12 -8.99 8.98 -0.92
N ALA A 13 -7.98 9.82 -0.69
CA ALA A 13 -6.58 9.40 -0.61
C ALA A 13 -5.97 9.96 0.68
N VAL A 14 -4.94 9.27 1.18
CA VAL A 14 -4.19 9.73 2.36
C VAL A 14 -3.30 10.90 1.95
N ASP A 15 -3.40 12.01 2.68
CA ASP A 15 -2.42 13.09 2.64
C ASP A 15 -1.27 12.77 3.60
N ILE A 16 -0.15 12.29 3.05
CA ILE A 16 1.02 11.92 3.86
C ILE A 16 1.67 13.13 4.54
N GLU A 17 1.59 14.31 3.94
CA GLU A 17 2.22 15.54 4.46
C GLU A 17 1.48 16.05 5.70
N SER A 18 0.22 15.62 5.88
CA SER A 18 -0.56 15.88 7.09
C SER A 18 -0.11 15.08 8.31
N LEU A 19 0.70 14.03 8.14
CA LEU A 19 1.22 13.22 9.25
C LEU A 19 2.45 13.87 9.88
N PRO A 20 2.68 13.69 11.20
CA PRO A 20 3.90 14.16 11.83
C PRO A 20 5.15 13.55 11.18
N ALA A 21 6.17 14.38 10.97
CA ALA A 21 7.40 13.97 10.33
C ALA A 21 8.04 12.77 11.05
N GLY A 22 8.46 11.77 10.29
CA GLY A 22 9.12 10.57 10.82
C GLY A 22 8.18 9.54 11.43
N ILE A 23 6.85 9.68 11.29
CA ILE A 23 5.90 8.63 11.72
C ILE A 23 5.67 7.59 10.63
N ALA A 24 5.66 7.98 9.34
CA ALA A 24 5.36 7.08 8.25
C ALA A 24 6.18 7.40 7.00
N GLU A 25 6.35 6.39 6.14
CA GLU A 25 6.94 6.51 4.81
C GLU A 25 5.98 6.02 3.72
N ILE A 26 6.05 6.61 2.53
CA ILE A 26 5.34 6.11 1.35
C ILE A 26 6.11 4.89 0.82
N THR A 27 5.41 3.78 0.63
CA THR A 27 6.00 2.54 0.08
C THR A 27 5.67 2.36 -1.40
N GLN A 28 4.54 2.90 -1.86
CA GLN A 28 4.03 2.75 -3.22
C GLN A 28 3.33 4.05 -3.65
N ILE A 29 3.43 4.37 -4.93
CA ILE A 29 2.80 5.54 -5.55
C ILE A 29 1.96 5.09 -6.75
N ASN A 30 0.90 5.83 -7.02
CA ASN A 30 0.14 5.70 -8.24
C ASN A 30 0.96 6.29 -9.40
N LEU A 31 1.18 5.52 -10.46
CA LEU A 31 1.99 5.98 -11.60
C LEU A 31 1.31 7.06 -12.44
N ASN A 32 -0.03 7.16 -12.40
CA ASN A 32 -0.76 8.13 -13.22
C ASN A 32 -0.81 9.51 -12.57
N ASP A 33 -1.03 9.59 -11.26
CA ASP A 33 -1.32 10.85 -10.56
C ASP A 33 -0.45 11.12 -9.32
N GLN A 34 0.49 10.23 -9.01
CA GLN A 34 1.44 10.34 -7.89
C GLN A 34 0.79 10.32 -6.49
N THR A 35 -0.48 9.90 -6.37
CA THR A 35 -1.11 9.72 -5.06
C THR A 35 -0.48 8.53 -4.29
N PRO A 36 -0.47 8.57 -2.94
CA PRO A 36 0.07 7.46 -2.15
C PRO A 36 -0.79 6.20 -2.26
N GLU A 37 -0.16 5.07 -2.58
CA GLU A 37 -0.83 3.76 -2.75
C GLU A 37 -0.46 2.75 -1.66
N GLY A 38 0.50 3.08 -0.82
CA GLY A 38 0.84 2.30 0.36
C GLY A 38 1.75 3.07 1.30
N ILE A 39 1.61 2.79 2.59
CA ILE A 39 2.34 3.46 3.67
C ILE A 39 2.89 2.44 4.66
N ARG A 40 4.00 2.78 5.32
CA ARG A 40 4.56 2.02 6.45
C ARG A 40 4.80 2.94 7.62
N ILE A 41 4.46 2.50 8.82
CA ILE A 41 4.74 3.21 10.06
C ILE A 41 6.20 2.94 10.47
N LEU A 42 6.94 4.00 10.78
CA LEU A 42 8.29 3.88 11.29
C LEU A 42 8.25 3.50 12.78
N GLY A 43 8.98 2.45 13.15
CA GLY A 43 9.04 1.96 14.54
C GLY A 43 7.93 0.98 14.95
N ALA A 44 7.05 0.58 14.02
CA ALA A 44 6.06 -0.47 14.24
C ALA A 44 6.00 -1.41 13.02
N ASP A 45 5.66 -2.68 13.23
CA ASP A 45 5.37 -3.61 12.13
C ASP A 45 3.94 -3.40 11.61
N ALA A 46 3.70 -2.22 11.03
CA ALA A 46 2.42 -1.80 10.52
C ALA A 46 2.57 -1.14 9.15
N GLU A 47 1.84 -1.65 8.17
CA GLU A 47 1.73 -1.08 6.83
C GLU A 47 0.31 -1.26 6.28
N SER A 48 -0.02 -0.45 5.29
CA SER A 48 -1.28 -0.53 4.57
C SER A 48 -1.08 -0.20 3.08
N ILE A 49 -2.07 -0.59 2.29
CA ILE A 49 -2.17 -0.33 0.85
C ILE A 49 -3.54 0.26 0.56
N GLN A 50 -3.61 1.08 -0.50
CA GLN A 50 -4.80 1.83 -0.89
C GLN A 50 -5.70 1.06 -1.88
N TYR A 51 -5.11 0.14 -2.64
CA TYR A 51 -5.79 -0.75 -3.57
C TYR A 51 -6.27 -2.05 -2.91
N HIS A 52 -7.05 -2.83 -3.66
CA HIS A 52 -7.60 -4.12 -3.25
C HIS A 52 -6.64 -5.27 -3.64
N PRO A 53 -5.83 -5.83 -2.71
CA PRO A 53 -4.93 -6.96 -3.01
C PRO A 53 -5.69 -8.27 -3.27
N GLU A 54 -6.92 -8.37 -2.77
CA GLU A 54 -7.86 -9.46 -2.99
C GLU A 54 -8.53 -9.39 -4.36
N ALA A 55 -8.42 -8.26 -5.06
CA ALA A 55 -9.05 -8.02 -6.36
C ALA A 55 -10.53 -8.43 -6.38
N ALA A 56 -10.95 -9.20 -7.41
CA ALA A 56 -12.31 -9.71 -7.61
C ALA A 56 -13.40 -8.61 -7.74
N PRO A 57 -13.48 -7.88 -8.88
CA PRO A 57 -12.78 -8.15 -10.14
C PRO A 57 -11.37 -7.52 -10.23
N GLY A 58 -10.64 -7.89 -11.28
CA GLY A 58 -9.35 -7.29 -11.67
C GLY A 58 -8.13 -8.22 -11.53
N PRO A 59 -6.92 -7.69 -11.71
CA PRO A 59 -5.68 -8.47 -11.80
C PRO A 59 -5.27 -9.04 -10.44
N TRP A 60 -4.49 -10.13 -10.46
CA TRP A 60 -4.03 -10.82 -9.26
C TRP A 60 -2.58 -10.47 -8.88
N ASP A 61 -2.00 -9.48 -9.54
CA ASP A 61 -0.59 -9.09 -9.42
C ASP A 61 -0.23 -8.59 -8.01
N SER A 62 -1.21 -8.09 -7.25
CA SER A 62 -1.08 -7.57 -5.88
C SER A 62 -1.23 -8.63 -4.78
N ARG A 63 -1.64 -9.87 -5.10
CA ARG A 63 -1.79 -10.96 -4.12
C ARG A 63 -0.56 -11.27 -3.26
N PRO A 64 0.70 -11.13 -3.73
CA PRO A 64 1.86 -11.34 -2.88
C PRO A 64 1.85 -10.55 -1.58
N TYR A 65 1.13 -9.41 -1.53
CA TYR A 65 0.95 -8.63 -0.30
C TYR A 65 0.46 -9.47 0.89
N PHE A 66 -0.46 -10.42 0.69
CA PHE A 66 -0.93 -11.30 1.76
C PHE A 66 0.16 -12.26 2.24
N ALA A 67 0.98 -12.79 1.32
CA ALA A 67 2.08 -13.67 1.69
C ALA A 67 3.14 -12.91 2.51
N ASP A 68 3.46 -11.68 2.11
CA ASP A 68 4.39 -10.80 2.82
C ASP A 68 3.86 -10.43 4.21
N PHE A 69 2.57 -10.11 4.33
CA PHE A 69 1.91 -9.86 5.61
C PHE A 69 2.01 -11.07 6.56
N VAL A 70 1.68 -12.28 6.09
CA VAL A 70 1.78 -13.50 6.90
C VAL A 70 3.23 -13.82 7.27
N ALA A 71 4.18 -13.53 6.38
CA ALA A 71 5.61 -13.70 6.68
C ALA A 71 6.04 -12.79 7.83
N ARG A 72 5.61 -11.53 7.85
CA ARG A 72 5.90 -10.59 8.95
C ARG A 72 5.26 -10.99 10.27
N MET A 73 4.02 -11.49 10.26
CA MET A 73 3.37 -12.02 11.47
C MET A 73 4.12 -13.18 12.13
N ARG A 74 5.00 -13.88 11.40
CA ARG A 74 5.76 -15.04 11.88
C ARG A 74 7.19 -14.70 12.30
N ALA A 75 7.65 -13.47 12.04
CA ALA A 75 8.98 -13.00 12.40
C ALA A 75 9.04 -12.59 13.87
#